data_AF-A0A9P1KBR4-F1
#
_entry.id   AF-A0A9P1KBR4-F1
#
_cell.length_a   1.000
_cell.length_b   1.000
_cell.length_c   1.000
_cell.angle_alpha   90.00
_cell.angle_beta   90.00
_cell.angle_gamma   90.00
#
_symmetry.space_group_name_H-M   'P 1'
#
loop_
_entity.id
_entity.type
_entity.pdbx_description
1 polymer ?
#
loop_
_entity_poly.entity_id
_entity_poly.type
_entity_poly.pdbx_seq_one_letter_code
_entity_poly.pdbx_strand_id
1 'polypeptide(L)' 'MQNYRHVSLLTNGQDQVLTIPHELALSGTEVLLRKAGHRLIIEPIPANSLLSLLTTLPDITDDFPNIDEGLLPLDDITL' A
#
# COMPACT_ATOMS: atom_id res chain seq x y z
N MET A 1 21.54 3.48 2.87
CA MET A 1 22.29 3.30 4.13
C MET A 1 21.74 2.05 4.80
N GLN A 2 22.61 1.14 5.25
CA GLN A 2 22.16 -0.11 5.83
C GLN A 2 21.72 0.13 7.29
N ASN A 3 20.42 0.31 7.49
CA ASN A 3 19.83 0.54 8.82
C ASN A 3 19.61 -0.80 9.52
N TYR A 4 20.67 -1.43 10.01
CA TYR A 4 20.53 -2.63 10.85
C TYR A 4 20.70 -2.24 12.32
N ARG A 5 19.75 -2.65 13.17
CA ARG A 5 19.85 -2.49 14.62
C ARG A 5 19.83 -3.86 15.29
N HIS A 6 20.76 -4.07 16.22
CA HIS A 6 20.69 -5.20 17.15
C HIS A 6 19.62 -4.89 18.19
N VAL A 7 18.60 -5.73 18.30
CA VAL A 7 17.52 -5.62 19.27
C VAL A 7 17.27 -6.97 19.92
N SER A 8 16.81 -6.94 21.17
CA SER A 8 16.43 -8.15 21.90
C SER A 8 14.94 -8.42 21.72
N LEU A 9 14.58 -9.69 21.62
CA LEU A 9 13.18 -10.11 21.68
C LEU A 9 12.69 -10.06 23.12
N LEU A 10 11.45 -9.62 23.29
CA LEU A 10 10.72 -9.72 24.55
C LEU A 10 9.77 -10.91 24.49
N THR A 11 9.37 -11.39 25.64
CA THR A 11 8.38 -12.48 25.78
C THR A 11 7.09 -11.92 26.40
N ASN A 12 5.95 -12.25 25.80
CA ASN A 12 4.63 -11.96 26.33
C ASN A 12 3.83 -13.27 26.42
N GLY A 13 3.97 -13.98 27.54
CA GLY A 13 3.40 -15.31 27.69
C GLY A 13 4.04 -16.31 26.72
N GLN A 14 3.24 -16.85 25.79
CA GLN A 14 3.71 -17.75 24.73
C GLN A 14 4.23 -17.00 23.49
N ASP A 15 3.99 -15.69 23.40
CA ASP A 15 4.33 -14.89 22.24
C ASP A 15 5.70 -14.21 22.40
N GLN A 16 6.36 -13.98 21.26
CA GLN A 16 7.54 -13.13 21.17
C GLN A 16 7.16 -11.75 20.65
N VAL A 17 7.71 -10.71 21.26
CA VAL A 17 7.47 -9.32 20.89
C VAL A 17 8.78 -8.69 20.41
N LEU A 18 8.75 -8.13 19.20
CA LEU A 18 9.85 -7.36 18.62
C LEU A 18 9.50 -5.87 18.65
N THR A 19 10.28 -5.08 19.40
CA THR A 19 10.16 -3.62 19.35
C THR A 19 10.91 -3.10 18.13
N ILE A 20 10.20 -2.48 17.19
CA ILE A 20 10.77 -1.86 16.00
C ILE A 20 11.21 -0.43 16.35
N PRO A 21 12.52 -0.10 16.25
CA PRO A 21 13.00 1.27 16.46
C PRO A 21 12.40 2.25 15.45
N HIS A 22 12.27 3.53 15.83
CA HIS A 22 11.65 4.55 14.98
C HIS A 22 12.31 4.68 13.59
N GLU A 23 13.63 4.48 13.50
CA GLU A 23 14.39 4.51 12.25
C GLU A 23 14.05 3.35 11.28
N LEU A 24 13.33 2.34 11.76
CA LEU A 24 12.87 1.16 11.03
C LEU A 24 11.35 1.01 11.02
N ALA A 25 10.62 2.06 11.45
CA ALA A 25 9.17 2.04 11.48
C ALA A 25 8.59 1.76 10.09
N LEU A 26 7.64 0.83 10.03
CA LEU A 26 6.90 0.51 8.83
C LEU A 26 5.71 1.46 8.67
N SER A 27 5.25 1.65 7.44
CA SER A 27 4.02 2.38 7.16
C SER A 27 2.80 1.56 7.58
N GLY A 28 1.88 2.16 8.35
CA GLY A 28 0.62 1.53 8.74
C GLY A 28 0.65 0.84 10.11
N THR A 29 -0.45 0.19 10.46
CA THR A 29 -0.66 -0.49 11.75
C THR A 29 -0.71 -2.01 11.64
N GLU A 30 -0.78 -2.53 10.42
CA GLU A 30 -0.91 -3.96 10.13
C GLU A 30 0.28 -4.45 9.30
N VAL A 31 0.72 -5.67 9.59
CA VAL A 31 1.86 -6.30 8.92
C VAL A 31 1.60 -7.77 8.67
N LEU A 32 2.16 -8.27 7.56
CA LEU A 32 2.28 -9.69 7.27
C LEU A 32 3.62 -10.20 7.80
N LEU A 33 3.58 -11.24 8.65
CA LEU A 33 4.76 -11.93 9.15
C LEU A 33 4.89 -13.29 8.45
N ARG A 34 6.03 -13.56 7.82
CA ARG A 34 6.35 -14.91 7.29
C ARG A 34 7.75 -15.37 7.68
N LYS A 35 7.91 -16.69 7.74
CA LYS A 35 9.20 -17.33 7.99
C LYS A 35 9.84 -17.78 6.67
N ALA A 36 11.08 -17.38 6.43
CA ALA A 36 11.90 -17.80 5.31
C ALA A 36 13.21 -18.41 5.85
N GLY A 37 13.23 -19.74 6.00
CA GLY A 37 14.34 -20.45 6.65
C GLY A 37 14.52 -20.01 8.12
N HIS A 38 15.65 -19.38 8.42
CA HIS A 38 15.98 -18.84 9.74
C HIS A 38 15.65 -17.35 9.92
N ARG A 39 14.94 -16.75 8.97
CA ARG A 39 14.58 -15.32 8.99
C ARG A 39 13.08 -15.15 9.13
N LEU A 40 12.68 -14.13 9.88
CA LEU A 40 11.33 -13.59 9.82
C LEU A 40 11.36 -12.38 8.89
N ILE A 41 10.40 -12.32 7.97
CA ILE A 41 10.22 -11.19 7.07
C ILE A 41 8.87 -10.54 7.44
N ILE A 42 8.93 -9.24 7.71
CA ILE A 42 7.79 -8.41 8.10
C ILE A 42 7.53 -7.45 6.95
N GLU A 43 6.32 -7.47 6.40
CA GLU A 43 5.89 -6.57 5.32
C GLU A 43 4.66 -5.79 5.76
N PRO A 44 4.59 -4.46 5.53
CA PRO A 44 3.40 -3.69 5.86
C PRO A 44 2.23 -4.11 4.97
N ILE A 45 1.04 -4.18 5.55
CA ILE A 45 -0.20 -4.24 4.80
C ILE A 45 -0.61 -2.79 4.51
N PRO A 46 -0.66 -2.37 3.24
CA PRO A 46 -1.01 -1.00 2.91
C PRO A 46 -2.44 -0.71 3.38
N ALA A 47 -2.61 0.36 4.17
CA ALA A 47 -3.92 0.86 4.55
C ALA A 47 -4.63 1.33 3.28
N ASN A 48 -5.64 0.56 2.85
CA ASN A 48 -6.53 0.80 1.71
C ASN A 48 -5.79 1.20 0.42
N SER A 49 -5.53 0.22 -0.44
CA SER A 49 -5.12 0.49 -1.82
C SER A 49 -6.16 1.38 -2.51
N LEU A 50 -5.73 2.29 -3.39
CA LEU A 50 -6.64 2.98 -4.31
C LEU A 50 -7.57 1.97 -5.02
N LEU A 51 -7.06 0.79 -5.35
CA LEU A 51 -7.88 -0.29 -5.89
C LEU A 51 -8.96 -0.76 -4.91
N SER A 52 -8.61 -0.96 -3.64
CA SER A 52 -9.57 -1.34 -2.60
C SER A 52 -10.66 -0.27 -2.44
N LEU A 53 -10.31 1.01 -2.50
CA LEU A 53 -11.30 2.10 -2.47
C LEU A 53 -12.19 2.08 -3.72
N LEU A 54 -11.60 1.96 -4.92
CA LEU A 54 -12.35 1.91 -6.17
C LEU A 54 -13.32 0.72 -6.20
N THR A 55 -12.97 -0.43 -5.61
CA THR A 55 -13.88 -1.59 -5.49
C THR A 55 -15.07 -1.36 -4.55
N THR A 56 -15.01 -0.35 -3.68
CA THR A 56 -16.14 0.01 -2.81
C THR A 56 -17.10 1.02 -3.44
N LEU A 57 -16.72 1.63 -4.57
CA LEU A 57 -17.58 2.60 -5.25
C LEU A 57 -18.71 1.87 -5.98
N PRO A 58 -19.97 2.33 -5.85
CA PRO A 58 -21.08 1.79 -6.63
C PRO A 58 -20.93 2.15 -8.11
N ASP A 59 -21.58 1.36 -8.97
CA ASP A 59 -21.67 1.68 -10.40
C ASP A 59 -22.35 3.04 -10.59
N ILE A 60 -21.79 3.86 -11.47
CA ILE A 60 -22.41 5.12 -11.89
C ILE A 60 -23.47 4.78 -12.93
N THR A 61 -24.74 5.04 -12.60
CA THR A 61 -25.88 4.82 -13.50
C THR A 61 -26.15 5.99 -14.43
N ASP A 62 -25.54 7.15 -14.14
CA ASP A 62 -25.69 8.35 -14.95
C ASP A 62 -24.93 8.18 -16.27
N ASP A 63 -25.58 8.58 -17.37
CA ASP A 63 -24.89 8.68 -18.65
C ASP A 63 -23.80 9.75 -18.56
N PHE A 64 -22.60 9.40 -18.99
CA PHE A 64 -21.52 10.38 -19.08
C PHE A 64 -21.90 11.42 -20.14
N PRO A 65 -21.74 12.72 -19.84
CA PRO A 65 -22.02 13.77 -20.81
C PRO A 65 -21.08 13.62 -22.01
N ASN A 66 -21.54 14.05 -23.19
CA ASN A 66 -20.66 14.18 -24.33
C ASN A 66 -19.71 15.36 -24.10
N ILE A 67 -18.49 15.07 -23.63
CA ILE A 67 -17.45 16.09 -23.41
C ILE A 67 -16.92 16.68 -24.72
N ASP A 68 -17.17 16.01 -25.84
CA ASP A 68 -16.75 16.46 -27.17
C ASP A 68 -17.79 17.37 -27.84
N GLU A 69 -18.95 17.59 -27.19
CA GLU A 69 -19.98 18.46 -27.71
C GLU A 69 -19.48 19.91 -27.82
N GLY A 70 -19.43 20.43 -29.05
CA GLY A 70 -18.96 21.78 -29.33
C GLY A 70 -17.43 21.91 -29.38
N LEU A 71 -16.68 20.82 -29.27
CA LEU A 71 -15.24 20.85 -29.55
C LEU A 71 -14.99 21.12 -31.03
N LEU A 72 -13.98 21.94 -31.28
CA LEU A 72 -13.43 22.12 -32.62
C LEU A 72 -12.75 20.80 -33.06
N PRO A 73 -12.69 20.55 -34.39
CA PRO A 73 -11.93 19.42 -34.90
C PRO A 73 -10.47 19.47 -34.42
N LEU A 74 -9.86 18.30 -34.27
CA LEU A 74 -8.44 18.18 -33.96
C LEU A 74 -7.61 18.93 -35.00
N ASP A 75 -6.51 19.54 -34.55
CA ASP A 75 -5.53 20.13 -35.46
C ASP A 75 -4.94 19.04 -36.38
N ASP A 76 -4.62 19.43 -37.61
CA ASP A 76 -3.88 18.56 -38.52
C ASP A 76 -2.52 18.19 -37.89
N ILE A 77 -2.25 16.89 -37.79
CA ILE A 77 -0.94 16.41 -37.36
C ILE A 77 0.02 16.37 -38.54
N THR A 78 1.23 16.91 -38.36
CA THR A 78 2.34 16.70 -39.29
C THR A 78 3.09 15.44 -38.86
N LEU A 79 3.03 14.40 -39.71
CA LEU A 79 3.75 13.14 -39.55
C LEU A 79 5.12 13.20 -40.25
#